data_AF-A0A535JWK6-F1
#
_entry.id   AF-A0A535JWK6-F1
#
_cell.length_a   1.000
_cell.length_b   1.000
_cell.length_c   1.000
_cell.angle_alpha   90.00
_cell.angle_beta   90.00
_cell.angle_gamma   90.00
#
_symmetry.space_group_name_H-M   'P 1'
#
loop_
_entity.id
_entity.type
_entity.pdbx_description
1 polymer ?
#
loop_
_entity_poly.entity_id
_entity_poly.type
_entity_poly.pdbx_seq_one_letter_code
_entity_poly.pdbx_strand_id
1 'polypeptide(L)'
;MEPAGALERIAYLLDRAREKPYGVRAYLRAAEVVKALAPDELVARVAAGTLEELDGIGPKTAAIITEVATSGSAAYLDKLEEETKLTVGKGSELVAQLKGDLHVHSLWSDGGAEIDVMARAARALGHEYIALTDHSPRLTIAKGLSRERLLRQLDVVAAV
;
A
#
# COMPACT_ATOMS: atom_id res chain seq x y z
N MET A 1 -6.51 -8.36 12.24
CA MET A 1 -5.93 -7.28 11.42
C MET A 1 -7.01 -6.23 11.23
N GLU A 2 -6.68 -4.94 11.18
CA GLU A 2 -7.67 -3.89 10.90
C GLU A 2 -8.06 -3.87 9.41
N PRO A 3 -9.31 -3.54 9.03
CA PRO A 3 -9.76 -3.56 7.64
C PRO A 3 -8.92 -2.70 6.69
N ALA A 4 -8.50 -1.50 7.10
CA ALA A 4 -7.62 -0.66 6.30
C ALA A 4 -6.26 -1.34 6.04
N GLY A 5 -5.68 -1.98 7.07
CA GLY A 5 -4.42 -2.72 6.95
C GLY A 5 -4.55 -3.94 6.02
N ALA A 6 -5.71 -4.60 6.00
CA ALA A 6 -5.97 -5.70 5.07
C ALA A 6 -6.04 -5.22 3.61
N LEU A 7 -6.66 -4.07 3.35
CA LEU A 7 -6.72 -3.47 2.02
C LEU A 7 -5.33 -3.03 1.54
N GLU A 8 -4.52 -2.42 2.40
CA GLU A 8 -3.12 -2.10 2.10
C GLU A 8 -2.30 -3.36 1.81
N ARG A 9 -2.52 -4.43 2.59
CA ARG A 9 -1.83 -5.70 2.36
C ARG A 9 -2.23 -6.34 1.03
N ILE A 10 -3.51 -6.31 0.67
CA ILE A 10 -3.98 -6.77 -0.65
C ILE A 10 -3.32 -5.95 -1.76
N ALA A 11 -3.27 -4.62 -1.63
CA ALA A 11 -2.62 -3.76 -2.61
C ALA A 11 -1.14 -4.15 -2.79
N TYR A 12 -0.41 -4.37 -1.70
CA TYR A 12 0.98 -4.83 -1.73
C TYR A 12 1.13 -6.19 -2.44
N LEU A 13 0.28 -7.17 -2.13
CA LEU A 13 0.36 -8.51 -2.73
C LEU A 13 0.04 -8.47 -4.23
N LEU A 14 -0.91 -7.64 -4.65
CA LEU A 14 -1.24 -7.43 -6.05
C LEU A 14 -0.09 -6.76 -6.81
N ASP A 15 0.50 -5.70 -6.25
CA ASP A 15 1.65 -5.02 -6.86
C ASP A 15 2.83 -5.98 -7.03
N ARG A 16 3.12 -6.77 -5.99
CA ARG A 16 4.12 -7.84 -6.01
C ARG A 16 3.84 -8.92 -7.06
N ALA A 17 2.57 -9.27 -7.28
CA ALA A 17 2.16 -10.17 -8.35
C ALA A 17 2.25 -9.55 -9.75
N ARG A 18 2.67 -8.28 -9.86
CA ARG A 18 2.71 -7.47 -11.10
C ARG A 18 1.34 -7.32 -11.75
N GLU A 19 0.29 -7.23 -10.91
CA GLU A 19 -1.05 -6.92 -11.39
C GLU A 19 -1.16 -5.50 -11.95
N LYS A 20 -2.24 -5.25 -12.68
CA LYS A 20 -2.45 -3.94 -13.31
C LYS A 20 -2.53 -2.83 -12.26
N PRO A 21 -1.84 -1.69 -12.45
CA PRO A 21 -1.79 -0.60 -11.46
C PRO A 21 -3.14 -0.05 -11.01
N TYR A 22 -4.19 -0.17 -11.84
CA TYR A 22 -5.54 0.26 -11.48
C TYR A 22 -6.11 -0.54 -10.30
N GLY A 23 -5.88 -1.86 -10.26
CA GLY A 23 -6.36 -2.73 -9.18
C GLY A 23 -5.70 -2.38 -7.85
N VAL A 24 -4.37 -2.19 -7.85
CA VAL A 24 -3.59 -1.79 -6.67
C VAL A 24 -4.10 -0.46 -6.10
N ARG A 25 -4.25 0.56 -6.96
CA ARG A 25 -4.72 1.90 -6.54
C ARG A 25 -6.14 1.89 -5.97
N ALA A 26 -7.02 1.01 -6.47
CA ALA A 26 -8.38 0.91 -5.94
C ALA A 26 -8.39 0.48 -4.47
N TYR A 27 -7.56 -0.50 -4.09
CA TYR A 27 -7.47 -0.94 -2.69
C TYR A 27 -6.78 0.10 -1.79
N LEU A 28 -5.76 0.81 -2.27
CA LEU A 28 -5.14 1.90 -1.52
C LEU A 28 -6.15 3.04 -1.26
N ARG A 29 -6.92 3.44 -2.27
CA ARG A 29 -7.98 4.46 -2.10
C ARG A 29 -9.03 4.00 -1.09
N ALA A 30 -9.47 2.75 -1.16
CA ALA A 30 -10.42 2.21 -0.19
C ALA A 30 -9.85 2.18 1.23
N ALA A 31 -8.56 1.87 1.40
CA ALA A 31 -7.89 1.92 2.69
C ALA A 31 -7.91 3.34 3.28
N GLU A 32 -7.65 4.37 2.48
CA GLU A 32 -7.73 5.77 2.92
C GLU A 32 -9.15 6.18 3.32
N VAL A 33 -10.17 5.74 2.57
CA VAL A 33 -11.57 5.96 2.95
C VAL A 33 -11.86 5.34 4.30
N VAL A 34 -11.43 4.09 4.55
CA VAL A 34 -11.64 3.39 5.82
C VAL A 34 -10.89 4.08 6.97
N LYS A 35 -9.65 4.55 6.76
CA LYS A 35 -8.88 5.27 7.79
C LYS A 35 -9.48 6.62 8.16
N ALA A 36 -10.20 7.26 7.24
CA ALA A 36 -10.87 8.54 7.48
C ALA A 36 -12.16 8.39 8.30
N LEU A 37 -12.72 7.19 8.42
CA LEU A 37 -13.90 6.93 9.23
C LEU A 37 -13.54 6.88 10.72
N ALA A 38 -14.47 7.33 11.55
CA ALA A 38 -14.39 7.04 12.98
C ALA A 38 -14.61 5.53 13.22
N PRO A 39 -13.95 4.91 14.23
CA PRO A 39 -14.06 3.46 14.45
C PRO A 39 -15.50 2.96 14.66
N ASP A 40 -16.35 3.74 15.32
CA ASP A 40 -17.76 3.46 15.55
C ASP A 40 -18.60 3.55 14.26
N GLU A 41 -18.29 4.50 13.36
CA GLU A 41 -18.94 4.60 12.06
C GLU A 41 -18.65 3.37 11.18
N LEU A 42 -17.40 2.90 11.15
CA LEU A 42 -17.03 1.71 10.39
C LEU A 42 -17.84 0.48 10.86
N VAL A 43 -17.93 0.28 12.18
CA VAL A 43 -18.72 -0.81 12.77
C VAL A 43 -20.20 -0.67 12.41
N ALA A 44 -20.77 0.52 12.50
CA ALA A 44 -22.17 0.76 12.15
C ALA A 44 -22.45 0.46 10.66
N ARG A 45 -21.56 0.88 9.76
CA ARG A 45 -21.69 0.62 8.31
C ARG A 45 -21.55 -0.86 7.97
N VAL A 46 -20.63 -1.57 8.64
CA VAL A 46 -20.50 -3.03 8.50
C VAL A 46 -21.79 -3.73 8.93
N ALA A 47 -22.34 -3.38 10.09
CA ALA A 47 -23.59 -3.96 10.59
C ALA A 47 -24.80 -3.64 9.71
N ALA A 48 -24.84 -2.44 9.13
CA ALA A 48 -25.93 -1.99 8.25
C ALA A 48 -25.76 -2.46 6.79
N GLY A 49 -24.59 -2.95 6.39
CA GLY A 49 -24.30 -3.31 5.00
C GLY A 49 -24.19 -2.11 4.04
N THR A 50 -23.84 -0.93 4.55
CA THR A 50 -23.85 0.35 3.80
C THR A 50 -22.46 0.83 3.37
N LEU A 51 -21.48 -0.07 3.33
CA LEU A 51 -20.11 0.27 2.92
C LEU A 51 -20.02 0.70 1.46
N GLU A 52 -20.86 0.15 0.57
CA GLU A 52 -20.89 0.49 -0.87
C GLU A 52 -21.42 1.90 -1.15
N GLU A 53 -22.01 2.57 -0.16
CA GLU A 53 -22.41 3.98 -0.28
C GLU A 53 -21.20 4.93 -0.21
N LEU A 54 -20.04 4.43 0.23
CA LEU A 54 -18.81 5.22 0.31
C LEU A 54 -18.11 5.26 -1.06
N ASP A 55 -17.78 6.46 -1.52
CA ASP A 55 -17.06 6.63 -2.77
C ASP A 55 -15.71 5.88 -2.76
N GLY A 56 -15.48 5.06 -3.77
CA GLY A 56 -14.28 4.21 -3.88
C GLY A 56 -14.41 2.83 -3.23
N ILE A 57 -15.54 2.47 -2.64
CA ILE A 57 -15.80 1.12 -2.11
C ILE A 57 -16.82 0.40 -3.00
N GLY A 58 -16.34 -0.55 -3.80
CA GLY A 58 -17.20 -1.46 -4.57
C GLY A 58 -17.57 -2.75 -3.81
N PRO A 59 -18.46 -3.58 -4.37
CA PRO A 59 -19.00 -4.77 -3.69
C PRO A 59 -17.93 -5.73 -3.16
N LYS A 60 -16.89 -5.99 -3.97
CA LYS A 60 -15.77 -6.86 -3.57
C LYS A 60 -15.00 -6.28 -2.38
N THR A 61 -14.75 -4.97 -2.40
CA THR A 61 -14.03 -4.27 -1.33
C THR A 61 -14.86 -4.25 -0.05
N ALA A 62 -16.17 -3.98 -0.14
CA ALA A 62 -17.10 -4.02 0.98
C ALA A 62 -17.16 -5.41 1.65
N ALA A 63 -17.19 -6.47 0.84
CA ALA A 63 -17.14 -7.85 1.35
C ALA A 63 -15.84 -8.11 2.13
N ILE A 64 -14.69 -7.73 1.59
CA ILE A 64 -13.38 -7.87 2.27
C ILE A 64 -13.37 -7.11 3.60
N ILE A 65 -13.81 -5.84 3.61
CA ILE A 65 -13.87 -5.02 4.83
C ILE A 65 -14.74 -5.72 5.89
N THR A 66 -15.90 -6.22 5.49
CA THR A 66 -16.84 -6.92 6.36
C THR A 66 -16.24 -8.21 6.94
N GLU A 67 -15.61 -9.04 6.11
CA GLU A 67 -14.94 -10.27 6.54
C GLU A 67 -13.84 -9.96 7.56
N VAL A 68 -13.00 -8.95 7.30
CA VAL A 68 -11.90 -8.58 8.20
C VAL A 68 -12.44 -7.98 9.50
N ALA A 69 -13.45 -7.12 9.45
CA ALA A 69 -14.04 -6.51 10.63
C ALA A 69 -14.70 -7.54 11.57
N THR A 70 -15.19 -8.66 11.01
CA THR A 70 -15.91 -9.69 11.77
C THR A 70 -15.02 -10.85 12.21
N SER A 71 -14.06 -11.27 11.39
CA SER A 71 -13.24 -12.47 11.62
C SER A 71 -11.75 -12.18 11.81
N GLY A 72 -11.30 -10.96 11.50
CA GLY A 72 -9.89 -10.57 11.53
C GLY A 72 -9.08 -10.93 10.29
N SER A 73 -9.66 -11.66 9.32
CA SER A 73 -9.10 -11.94 7.99
C SER A 73 -10.18 -11.92 6.89
N ALA A 74 -9.78 -12.09 5.63
CA ALA A 74 -10.69 -12.30 4.49
C ALA A 74 -10.16 -13.41 3.58
N ALA A 75 -11.05 -14.24 3.05
CA ALA A 75 -10.66 -15.38 2.21
C ALA A 75 -9.86 -14.95 0.97
N TYR A 76 -10.14 -13.75 0.43
CA TYR A 76 -9.39 -13.20 -0.69
C TYR A 76 -7.96 -12.79 -0.31
N LEU A 77 -7.77 -12.24 0.89
CA LEU A 77 -6.43 -11.91 1.39
C LEU A 77 -5.62 -13.18 1.61
N ASP A 78 -6.20 -14.18 2.30
CA ASP A 78 -5.54 -15.46 2.56
C ASP A 78 -5.10 -16.15 1.26
N LYS A 79 -5.97 -16.11 0.24
CA LYS A 79 -5.64 -16.63 -1.09
C LYS A 79 -4.45 -15.89 -1.72
N LEU A 80 -4.44 -14.56 -1.70
CA LEU A 80 -3.35 -13.77 -2.27
C LEU A 80 -2.02 -13.99 -1.52
N GLU A 81 -2.06 -14.13 -0.20
CA GLU A 81 -0.87 -14.45 0.60
C GLU A 81 -0.24 -15.76 0.14
N GLU A 82 -1.05 -16.81 -0.06
CA GLU A 82 -0.55 -18.10 -0.50
C GLU A 82 -0.06 -18.08 -1.96
N GLU A 83 -0.81 -17.44 -2.87
CA GLU A 83 -0.45 -17.37 -4.30
C GLU A 83 0.80 -16.53 -4.57
N THR A 84 1.09 -15.53 -3.73
CA THR A 84 2.23 -14.61 -3.91
C THR A 84 3.41 -14.89 -2.97
N LYS A 85 3.30 -15.97 -2.19
CA LYS A 85 4.33 -16.43 -1.27
C LYS A 85 5.64 -16.69 -2.01
N LEU A 86 6.71 -16.06 -1.54
CA LEU A 86 8.05 -16.29 -2.07
C LEU A 86 8.77 -17.27 -1.14
N THR A 87 9.25 -18.37 -1.72
CA THR A 87 10.20 -19.25 -1.03
C THR A 87 11.59 -18.82 -1.43
N VAL A 88 12.30 -18.16 -0.52
CA VAL A 88 13.71 -17.80 -0.75
C VAL A 88 14.54 -19.06 -0.51
N GLY A 89 15.16 -19.56 -1.59
CA GLY A 89 16.04 -20.73 -1.53
C GLY A 89 17.44 -20.37 -1.04
N LYS A 90 18.46 -20.68 -1.86
CA LYS A 90 19.84 -20.26 -1.61
C LYS A 90 19.92 -18.72 -1.60
N GLY A 91 20.54 -18.13 -0.58
CA GLY A 91 20.63 -16.68 -0.41
C GLY A 91 19.61 -16.10 0.57
N SER A 92 18.82 -16.92 1.27
CA SER A 92 17.93 -16.44 2.35
C SER A 92 18.70 -15.75 3.48
N GLU A 93 19.93 -16.20 3.74
CA GLU A 93 20.88 -15.58 4.65
C GLU A 93 21.33 -14.19 4.19
N LEU A 94 21.40 -13.94 2.89
CA LEU A 94 21.72 -12.62 2.33
C LEU A 94 20.49 -11.71 2.36
N VAL A 95 19.32 -12.25 2.05
CA VAL A 95 18.04 -11.50 2.16
C VAL A 95 17.80 -11.06 3.60
N ALA A 96 18.07 -11.92 4.58
CA ALA A 96 17.96 -11.58 6.00
C ALA A 96 18.95 -10.50 6.47
N GLN A 97 20.01 -10.22 5.70
CA GLN A 97 20.97 -9.15 5.96
C GLN A 97 20.61 -7.83 5.27
N LEU A 98 19.56 -7.80 4.43
CA LEU A 98 19.14 -6.57 3.77
C LEU A 98 18.61 -5.57 4.80
N LYS A 99 19.17 -4.37 4.78
CA LYS A 99 18.78 -3.26 5.66
C LYS A 99 17.87 -2.26 4.97
N GLY A 100 17.83 -2.23 3.63
CA GLY A 100 16.98 -1.31 2.91
C GLY A 100 17.15 -1.37 1.40
N ASP A 101 16.18 -0.79 0.71
CA ASP A 101 16.23 -0.56 -0.73
C ASP A 101 16.86 0.80 -1.04
N LEU A 102 17.86 0.80 -1.91
CA LEU A 102 18.60 2.01 -2.29
C LEU A 102 18.12 2.64 -3.60
N HIS A 103 17.04 2.12 -4.18
CA HIS A 103 16.50 2.61 -5.44
C HIS A 103 15.00 2.37 -5.48
N VAL A 104 14.23 3.38 -5.08
CA VAL A 104 12.78 3.35 -5.15
C VAL A 104 12.22 4.67 -5.66
N HIS A 105 11.11 4.60 -6.38
CA HIS A 105 10.40 5.76 -6.92
C HIS A 105 9.00 5.78 -6.32
N SER A 106 8.51 6.98 -6.03
CA SER A 106 7.18 7.23 -5.49
C SER A 106 6.26 7.81 -6.57
N LEU A 107 5.01 8.10 -6.22
CA LEU A 107 4.08 8.84 -7.08
C LEU A 107 4.54 10.27 -7.39
N TRP A 108 5.64 10.75 -6.79
CA TRP A 108 6.25 12.03 -7.14
C TRP A 108 7.04 12.00 -8.46
N SER A 109 7.47 10.83 -8.94
CA SER A 109 7.91 10.61 -10.33
C SER A 109 7.02 9.58 -11.05
N ASP A 110 7.52 8.36 -11.22
CA ASP A 110 6.96 7.26 -12.00
C ASP A 110 6.81 5.99 -11.17
N GLY A 111 6.90 6.11 -9.84
CA GLY A 111 6.64 5.04 -8.89
C GLY A 111 5.16 4.68 -8.76
N GLY A 112 4.90 3.64 -7.98
CA GLY A 112 3.57 3.04 -7.82
C GLY A 112 2.81 3.44 -6.56
N ALA A 113 3.47 4.05 -5.57
CA ALA A 113 2.90 4.27 -4.24
C ALA A 113 3.30 5.62 -3.63
N GLU A 114 2.52 6.06 -2.65
CA GLU A 114 2.85 7.21 -1.79
C GLU A 114 4.01 6.86 -0.84
N ILE A 115 4.74 7.89 -0.39
CA ILE A 115 5.96 7.74 0.42
C ILE A 115 5.66 7.03 1.76
N ASP A 116 4.55 7.36 2.41
CA ASP A 116 4.16 6.76 3.69
C ASP A 116 3.83 5.26 3.54
N VAL A 117 3.18 4.89 2.44
CA VAL A 117 2.88 3.49 2.09
C VAL A 117 4.18 2.72 1.86
N MET A 118 5.12 3.30 1.10
CA MET A 118 6.43 2.70 0.86
C MET A 118 7.21 2.48 2.16
N ALA A 119 7.24 3.48 3.05
CA ALA A 119 7.92 3.38 4.34
C ALA A 119 7.31 2.31 5.25
N ARG A 120 5.97 2.23 5.33
CA ARG A 120 5.27 1.16 6.07
C ARG A 120 5.60 -0.23 5.50
N ALA A 121 5.59 -0.37 4.17
CA ALA A 121 5.93 -1.64 3.52
C ALA A 121 7.39 -2.05 3.79
N ALA A 122 8.34 -1.11 3.72
CA ALA A 122 9.74 -1.37 4.02
C ALA A 122 9.94 -1.83 5.48
N ARG A 123 9.29 -1.17 6.44
CA ARG A 123 9.30 -1.57 7.85
C ARG A 123 8.72 -2.98 8.05
N ALA A 124 7.63 -3.31 7.37
CA ALA A 124 7.02 -4.64 7.44
C ALA A 124 7.93 -5.74 6.86
N LEU A 125 8.82 -5.39 5.91
CA LEU A 125 9.85 -6.28 5.39
C LEU A 125 11.10 -6.39 6.30
N GLY A 126 11.17 -5.60 7.37
CA GLY A 126 12.32 -5.58 8.30
C GLY A 126 13.43 -4.63 7.89
N HIS A 127 13.22 -3.77 6.90
CA HIS A 127 14.20 -2.77 6.50
C HIS A 127 14.29 -1.63 7.53
N GLU A 128 15.51 -1.16 7.76
CA GLU A 128 15.84 0.00 8.58
C GLU A 128 15.67 1.32 7.81
N TYR A 129 15.83 1.29 6.48
CA TYR A 129 15.73 2.48 5.62
C TYR A 129 15.26 2.14 4.20
N ILE A 130 14.85 3.19 3.48
CA ILE A 130 14.76 3.20 2.01
C ILE A 130 15.36 4.50 1.50
N ALA A 131 15.93 4.50 0.30
CA ALA A 131 16.37 5.70 -0.39
C ALA A 131 15.38 6.07 -1.50
N LEU A 132 14.66 7.18 -1.33
CA LEU A 132 13.86 7.77 -2.40
C LEU A 132 14.77 8.31 -3.50
N THR A 133 14.60 7.79 -4.71
CA THR A 133 15.40 8.12 -5.89
C THR A 133 14.53 8.65 -7.03
N ASP A 134 13.46 9.39 -6.70
CA ASP A 134 12.57 9.97 -7.70
C ASP A 134 13.33 10.83 -8.73
N HIS A 135 12.85 10.81 -9.96
CA HIS A 135 13.59 11.37 -11.09
C HIS A 135 13.77 12.88 -11.04
N SER A 136 14.93 13.34 -11.53
CA SER A 136 15.20 14.76 -11.81
C SER A 136 14.39 15.27 -13.02
N PRO A 137 14.22 16.59 -13.19
CA PRO A 137 13.43 17.18 -14.28
C PRO A 137 13.90 16.81 -15.69
N ARG A 138 15.17 16.40 -15.84
CA ARG A 138 15.80 16.19 -17.16
C ARG A 138 15.29 14.94 -17.86
N LEU A 139 14.62 14.03 -17.15
CA LEU A 139 13.97 12.86 -17.73
C LEU A 139 12.47 13.15 -17.92
N THR A 140 12.12 13.73 -19.06
CA THR A 140 10.77 14.23 -19.35
C THR A 140 9.68 13.16 -19.32
N ILE A 141 10.02 11.90 -19.64
CA ILE A 141 9.08 10.77 -19.63
C ILE A 141 8.64 10.41 -18.20
N ALA A 142 9.52 10.60 -17.21
CA ALA A 142 9.31 10.15 -15.84
C ALA A 142 8.69 11.22 -14.91
N LYS A 143 8.17 12.33 -15.47
CA LYS A 143 7.57 13.44 -14.71
C LYS A 143 8.45 13.93 -13.54
N GLY A 144 9.76 14.02 -13.76
CA GLY A 144 10.74 14.33 -12.73
C GLY A 144 10.46 15.62 -11.94
N LEU A 145 10.95 15.69 -10.71
CA LEU A 145 10.64 16.75 -9.76
C LEU A 145 11.39 18.04 -10.08
N SER A 146 10.67 19.13 -10.30
CA SER A 146 11.25 20.48 -10.19
C SER A 146 11.81 20.71 -8.78
N ARG A 147 12.66 21.74 -8.62
CA ARG A 147 13.18 22.13 -7.31
C ARG A 147 12.06 22.38 -6.30
N GLU A 148 11.00 23.06 -6.71
CA GLU A 148 9.85 23.39 -5.87
C GLU A 148 9.09 22.14 -5.45
N ARG A 149 8.95 21.15 -6.36
CA ARG A 149 8.32 19.86 -6.03
C ARG A 149 9.20 19.07 -5.06
N LEU A 150 10.51 19.04 -5.27
CA LEU A 150 11.45 18.35 -4.39
C LEU A 150 11.39 18.91 -2.96
N LEU A 151 11.35 20.24 -2.80
CA LEU A 151 11.24 20.85 -1.47
C LEU A 151 9.95 20.42 -0.75
N ARG A 152 8.82 20.37 -1.44
CA ARG A 152 7.56 19.88 -0.86
C ARG A 152 7.62 18.39 -0.54
N GLN A 153 8.32 17.59 -1.35
CA GLN A 153 8.50 16.17 -1.08
C GLN A 153 9.31 15.96 0.21
N LEU A 154 10.33 16.78 0.46
CA LEU A 154 11.11 16.72 1.70
C LEU A 154 10.26 16.99 2.94
N ASP A 155 9.28 17.89 2.85
CA ASP A 155 8.32 18.13 3.94
C ASP A 155 7.46 16.88 4.21
N VAL A 156 7.04 16.17 3.15
CA VAL A 156 6.32 14.90 3.29
C VAL A 156 7.21 13.83 3.91
N VAL A 157 8.46 13.70 3.47
CA VAL A 157 9.43 12.74 4.03
C VAL A 157 9.68 13.01 5.52
N ALA A 158 9.76 14.28 5.93
CA ALA A 158 9.97 14.64 7.33
C ALA A 158 8.76 14.31 8.25
N ALA A 159 7.59 14.06 7.67
CA ALA A 159 6.36 13.75 8.41
C ALA A 159 6.08 12.25 8.54
N VAL A 160 6.89 11.38 7.92
CA VAL A 160 6.75 9.90 7.89
C VAL A 160 7.69 9.25 8.91
#